data_AF-A0A7C5C362-F1
#
_entry.id   AF-A0A7C5C362-F1
#
_cell.length_a   1.000
_cell.length_b   1.000
_cell.length_c   1.000
_cell.angle_alpha   90.00
_cell.angle_beta   90.00
_cell.angle_gamma   90.00
#
_symmetry.space_group_name_H-M   'P 1'
#
loop_
_entity.id
_entity.type
_entity.pdbx_description
1 polymer ?
#
loop_
_entity_poly.entity_id
_entity_poly.type
_entity_poly.pdbx_seq_one_letter_code
_entity_poly.pdbx_strand_id
1 'polypeptide(L)'
;MTENNGKKDRNRGLLKGVLVAALIVAVLGLGIGVFSYLGQGQEAKARSNTLALAQDYITRGDYQRALDLLDKLLIANAGDLEAKKLRDRAMDASKNPGPPQNAVANGTDTNREVASALQQISKAVENATQAAQSAKALSPQEAAAQQRAEDARRQAAAEQKAKAEAEAAAKAEQAAELRAAAEAEAARKKAQEAELARQSKELQ
;
A
#
# COMPACT_ATOMS: atom_id res chain seq x y z
N MET A 1 -74.18 -12.64 -2.30
CA MET A 1 -72.82 -12.92 -1.81
C MET A 1 -71.84 -12.36 -2.83
N THR A 2 -71.25 -11.21 -2.56
CA THR A 2 -70.26 -10.54 -3.43
C THR A 2 -68.84 -10.79 -2.93
N GLU A 3 -67.96 -10.93 -3.91
CA GLU A 3 -66.54 -11.27 -3.83
C GLU A 3 -65.71 -10.29 -3.01
N ASN A 4 -64.80 -10.85 -2.20
CA ASN A 4 -63.72 -10.15 -1.53
C ASN A 4 -62.39 -10.64 -2.11
N ASN A 5 -61.91 -10.01 -3.19
CA ASN A 5 -60.61 -10.36 -3.80
C ASN A 5 -59.75 -9.14 -4.17
N GLY A 6 -59.86 -8.04 -3.40
CA GLY A 6 -59.11 -6.79 -3.65
C GLY A 6 -57.82 -6.58 -2.83
N LYS A 7 -57.36 -7.56 -2.04
CA LYS A 7 -56.22 -7.36 -1.10
C LYS A 7 -54.89 -7.99 -1.51
N LYS A 8 -54.84 -8.91 -2.49
CA LYS A 8 -53.63 -9.71 -2.74
C LYS A 8 -52.57 -9.00 -3.61
N ASP A 9 -52.95 -8.03 -4.44
CA ASP A 9 -52.03 -7.43 -5.41
C ASP A 9 -51.30 -6.18 -4.91
N ARG A 10 -51.81 -5.49 -3.89
CA ARG A 10 -51.13 -4.33 -3.29
C ARG A 10 -49.83 -4.72 -2.55
N ASN A 11 -49.80 -5.91 -1.95
CA ASN A 11 -48.63 -6.36 -1.18
C ASN A 11 -47.49 -6.91 -2.05
N ARG A 12 -47.76 -7.34 -3.30
CA ARG A 12 -46.73 -7.84 -4.22
C ARG A 12 -45.89 -6.72 -4.83
N GLY A 13 -46.47 -5.53 -5.01
CA GLY A 13 -45.73 -4.33 -5.43
C GLY A 13 -44.80 -3.80 -4.34
N LEU A 14 -45.28 -3.77 -3.08
CA LEU A 14 -44.48 -3.39 -1.91
C LEU A 14 -43.34 -4.39 -1.63
N LEU A 15 -43.57 -5.70 -1.76
CA LEU A 15 -42.53 -6.71 -1.56
C LEU A 15 -41.41 -6.61 -2.62
N LYS A 16 -41.76 -6.34 -3.87
CA LYS A 16 -40.80 -6.11 -4.96
C LYS A 16 -40.02 -4.80 -4.76
N GLY A 17 -40.67 -3.74 -4.27
CA GLY A 17 -40.03 -2.46 -3.95
C GLY A 17 -39.03 -2.57 -2.79
N VAL A 18 -39.36 -3.32 -1.73
CA VAL A 18 -38.46 -3.55 -0.58
C VAL A 18 -37.27 -4.42 -0.97
N LEU A 19 -37.44 -5.42 -1.84
CA LEU A 19 -36.35 -6.25 -2.36
C LEU A 19 -35.35 -5.45 -3.21
N VAL A 20 -35.84 -4.57 -4.09
CA VAL A 20 -34.97 -3.71 -4.92
C VAL A 20 -34.26 -2.66 -4.05
N ALA A 21 -34.95 -2.06 -3.07
CA ALA A 21 -34.33 -1.14 -2.12
C ALA A 21 -33.26 -1.81 -1.24
N ALA A 22 -33.51 -3.04 -0.76
CA ALA A 22 -32.54 -3.81 0.01
C ALA A 22 -31.32 -4.21 -0.82
N LEU A 23 -31.51 -4.51 -2.12
CA LEU A 23 -30.41 -4.85 -3.03
C LEU A 23 -29.56 -3.61 -3.37
N ILE A 24 -30.17 -2.43 -3.54
CA ILE A 24 -29.46 -1.16 -3.72
C ILE A 24 -28.67 -0.78 -2.45
N VAL A 25 -29.26 -0.94 -1.26
CA VAL A 25 -28.56 -0.68 0.01
C VAL A 25 -27.44 -1.70 0.26
N ALA A 26 -27.61 -2.97 -0.12
CA ALA A 26 -26.56 -3.98 -0.03
C ALA A 26 -25.41 -3.71 -1.01
N VAL A 27 -25.69 -3.27 -2.24
CA VAL A 27 -24.67 -2.91 -3.24
C VAL A 27 -23.95 -1.62 -2.86
N LEU A 28 -24.66 -0.62 -2.33
CA LEU A 28 -24.03 0.61 -1.81
C LEU A 28 -23.23 0.37 -0.52
N GLY A 29 -23.72 -0.48 0.37
CA GLY A 29 -23.02 -0.88 1.61
C GLY A 29 -21.76 -1.71 1.34
N LEU A 30 -21.80 -2.62 0.37
CA LEU A 30 -20.63 -3.37 -0.09
C LEU A 30 -19.65 -2.47 -0.87
N GLY A 31 -20.14 -1.53 -1.68
CA GLY A 31 -19.29 -0.56 -2.39
C GLY A 31 -18.49 0.35 -1.45
N ILE A 32 -19.13 0.86 -0.39
CA ILE A 32 -18.47 1.72 0.62
C ILE A 32 -17.57 0.88 1.55
N GLY A 33 -18.00 -0.34 1.90
CA GLY A 33 -17.24 -1.25 2.76
C GLY A 33 -15.96 -1.79 2.10
N VAL A 34 -16.01 -2.18 0.82
CA VAL A 34 -14.85 -2.67 0.07
C VAL A 34 -13.89 -1.53 -0.30
N PHE A 35 -14.40 -0.33 -0.60
CA PHE A 35 -13.56 0.86 -0.83
C PHE A 35 -12.80 1.27 0.44
N SER A 36 -13.44 1.18 1.60
CA SER A 36 -12.79 1.50 2.89
C SER A 36 -11.79 0.42 3.33
N TYR A 37 -12.01 -0.87 3.00
CA TYR A 37 -11.12 -1.96 3.43
C TYR A 37 -9.88 -2.15 2.53
N LEU A 38 -9.94 -1.82 1.23
CA LEU A 38 -8.79 -1.93 0.33
C LEU A 38 -7.86 -0.69 0.35
N GLY A 39 -8.35 0.47 0.81
CA GLY A 39 -7.57 1.72 0.86
C GLY A 39 -6.61 1.83 2.06
N GLN A 40 -6.94 1.23 3.21
CA GLN A 40 -6.21 1.45 4.46
C GLN A 40 -4.73 1.04 4.43
N GLY A 41 -4.35 0.04 3.61
CA GLY A 41 -2.96 -0.42 3.51
C GLY A 41 -2.07 0.41 2.57
N GLN A 42 -2.64 1.01 1.53
CA GLN A 42 -1.88 1.85 0.60
C GLN A 42 -1.74 3.29 1.10
N GLU A 43 -2.76 3.79 1.78
CA GLU A 43 -2.78 5.14 2.34
C GLU A 43 -1.71 5.32 3.44
N ALA A 44 -1.50 4.32 4.30
CA ALA A 44 -0.44 4.34 5.31
C ALA A 44 0.98 4.39 4.70
N LYS A 45 1.19 3.69 3.57
CA LYS A 45 2.48 3.70 2.84
C LYS A 45 2.68 5.02 2.10
N ALA A 46 1.63 5.56 1.48
CA ALA A 46 1.69 6.87 0.83
C ALA A 46 1.97 8.00 1.84
N ARG A 47 1.33 7.95 3.03
CA ARG A 47 1.58 8.87 4.14
C ARG A 47 3.04 8.85 4.57
N SER A 48 3.57 7.67 4.91
CA SER A 48 4.95 7.53 5.38
C SER A 48 5.98 7.96 4.33
N ASN A 49 5.75 7.65 3.05
CA ASN A 49 6.60 8.12 1.96
C ASN A 49 6.58 9.65 1.84
N THR A 50 5.40 10.27 1.92
CA THR A 50 5.25 11.73 1.84
C THR A 50 5.92 12.44 3.03
N LEU A 51 5.80 11.89 4.24
CA LEU A 51 6.50 12.40 5.42
C LEU A 51 8.02 12.33 5.27
N ALA A 52 8.54 11.20 4.78
CA ALA A 52 9.97 11.04 4.52
C ALA A 52 10.47 12.05 3.46
N LEU A 53 9.69 12.26 2.40
CA LEU A 53 10.02 13.22 1.36
C LEU A 53 9.98 14.66 1.86
N ALA A 54 9.01 15.03 2.69
CA ALA A 54 8.95 16.34 3.33
C ALA A 54 10.15 16.58 4.27
N GLN A 55 10.55 15.56 5.04
CA GLN A 55 11.74 15.64 5.90
C GLN A 55 13.01 15.90 5.09
N ASP A 56 13.17 15.23 3.94
CA ASP A 56 14.31 15.44 3.04
C ASP A 56 14.32 16.84 2.41
N TYR A 57 13.16 17.40 2.03
CA TYR A 57 13.07 18.79 1.59
C TYR A 57 13.44 19.78 2.70
N ILE A 58 13.03 19.55 3.95
CA ILE A 58 13.45 20.39 5.09
C ILE A 58 14.96 20.36 5.27
N THR A 59 15.58 19.17 5.19
CA THR A 59 17.03 19.01 5.30
C THR A 59 17.79 19.73 4.19
N ARG A 60 17.23 19.76 2.97
CA ARG A 60 17.80 20.47 1.81
C ARG A 60 17.59 21.98 1.85
N GLY A 61 16.75 22.50 2.75
CA GLY A 61 16.37 23.91 2.80
C GLY A 61 15.22 24.28 1.86
N ASP A 62 14.60 23.31 1.20
CA ASP A 62 13.44 23.49 0.32
C ASP A 62 12.13 23.56 1.15
N TYR A 63 12.05 24.52 2.08
CA TYR A 63 10.97 24.58 3.07
C TYR A 63 9.58 24.72 2.44
N GLN A 64 9.44 25.52 1.38
CA GLN A 64 8.15 25.72 0.72
C GLN A 64 7.58 24.42 0.15
N ARG A 65 8.44 23.60 -0.48
CA ARG A 65 8.03 22.32 -1.06
C ARG A 65 7.72 21.28 0.03
N ALA A 66 8.42 21.33 1.16
CA ALA A 66 8.08 20.52 2.32
C ALA A 66 6.70 20.91 2.89
N LEU A 67 6.44 22.21 3.06
CA LEU A 67 5.16 22.72 3.57
C LEU A 67 3.98 22.31 2.66
N ASP A 68 4.13 22.42 1.34
CA ASP A 68 3.10 21.99 0.38
C ASP A 68 2.73 20.51 0.53
N LEU A 69 3.72 19.64 0.78
CA LEU A 69 3.48 18.21 0.99
C LEU A 69 2.79 17.93 2.33
N LEU A 70 3.20 18.64 3.38
CA LEU A 70 2.64 18.49 4.72
C LEU A 70 1.21 19.04 4.80
N ASP A 71 0.92 20.15 4.14
CA ASP A 71 -0.43 20.69 4.08
C ASP A 71 -1.37 19.75 3.33
N LYS A 72 -0.92 19.09 2.25
CA LYS A 72 -1.71 18.03 1.60
C LYS A 72 -2.03 16.89 2.56
N LEU A 73 -1.06 16.43 3.36
CA LEU A 73 -1.29 15.40 4.38
C LEU A 73 -2.27 15.85 5.46
N LEU A 74 -2.18 17.11 5.90
CA LEU A 74 -3.05 17.66 6.94
C LEU A 74 -4.46 17.99 6.45
N ILE A 75 -4.62 18.31 5.16
CA ILE A 75 -5.93 18.42 4.51
C ILE A 75 -6.61 17.03 4.47
N ALA A 76 -5.85 15.99 4.11
CA ALA A 76 -6.37 14.62 4.10
C ALA A 76 -6.63 14.07 5.52
N ASN A 77 -5.75 14.38 6.47
CA ASN A 77 -5.85 13.96 7.87
C ASN A 77 -5.39 15.09 8.82
N ALA A 78 -6.35 15.91 9.26
CA ALA A 78 -6.09 17.01 10.19
C ALA A 78 -5.64 16.52 11.59
N GLY A 79 -5.79 15.24 11.91
CA GLY A 79 -5.35 14.62 13.15
C GLY A 79 -3.90 14.13 13.14
N ASP A 80 -3.18 14.25 12.02
CA ASP A 80 -1.83 13.73 11.87
C ASP A 80 -0.81 14.53 12.71
N LEU A 81 -0.49 13.99 13.89
CA LEU A 81 0.45 14.62 14.83
C LEU A 81 1.89 14.69 14.29
N GLU A 82 2.31 13.74 13.46
CA GLU A 82 3.66 13.75 12.90
C GLU A 82 3.78 14.82 11.81
N ALA A 83 2.77 14.93 10.93
CA ALA A 83 2.72 15.97 9.92
C ALA A 83 2.68 17.38 10.56
N LYS A 84 1.92 17.56 11.65
CA LYS A 84 1.90 18.84 12.40
C LYS A 84 3.27 19.22 12.95
N LYS A 85 3.92 18.29 13.67
CA LYS A 85 5.26 18.51 14.24
C LYS A 85 6.28 18.84 13.15
N LEU A 86 6.20 18.14 12.01
CA LEU A 86 7.11 18.36 10.90
C LEU A 86 6.86 19.69 10.19
N ARG A 87 5.59 20.14 10.12
CA ARG A 87 5.22 21.45 9.59
C ARG A 87 5.72 22.57 10.48
N ASP A 88 5.56 22.45 11.79
CA ASP A 88 6.06 23.45 12.74
C ASP A 88 7.58 23.58 12.63
N ARG A 89 8.30 22.44 12.55
CA ARG A 89 9.75 22.43 12.28
C ARG A 89 10.12 23.11 10.96
N ALA A 90 9.38 22.83 9.88
CA ALA A 90 9.62 23.44 8.58
C ALA A 90 9.38 24.97 8.62
N MET A 91 8.35 25.42 9.34
CA MET A 91 8.05 26.84 9.54
C MET A 91 9.14 27.54 10.36
N ASP A 92 9.63 26.91 11.41
CA ASP A 92 10.70 27.46 12.24
C ASP A 92 12.03 27.54 11.47
N ALA A 93 12.36 26.48 10.72
CA ALA A 93 13.52 26.45 9.84
C ALA A 93 13.42 27.48 8.70
N SER A 94 12.21 27.73 8.17
CA SER A 94 11.99 28.75 7.14
C SER A 94 12.15 30.18 7.66
N LYS A 95 11.85 30.42 8.95
CA LYS A 95 11.98 31.75 9.57
C LYS A 95 13.41 32.07 9.97
N ASN A 96 14.19 31.05 10.31
CA ASN A 96 15.60 31.17 10.64
C ASN A 96 16.39 30.11 9.87
N PRO A 97 16.60 30.30 8.56
CA PRO A 97 17.36 29.37 7.74
C PRO A 97 18.83 29.43 8.19
N GLY A 98 19.16 28.61 9.19
CA GLY A 98 20.55 28.32 9.51
C GLY A 98 21.25 27.72 8.28
N PRO A 99 22.59 27.71 8.24
CA PRO A 99 23.32 27.04 7.18
C PRO A 99 22.80 25.59 7.03
N PRO A 100 22.73 25.07 5.78
CA PRO A 100 22.18 23.74 5.52
C PRO A 100 22.81 22.74 6.47
N GLN A 101 21.99 21.94 7.16
CA GLN A 101 22.38 21.06 8.27
C GLN A 101 23.31 19.89 7.87
N ASN A 102 23.94 19.97 6.70
CA ASN A 102 25.15 19.22 6.37
C ASN A 102 26.44 19.93 6.84
N ALA A 103 26.35 21.13 7.41
CA ALA A 103 27.48 21.79 8.05
C ALA A 103 27.11 22.20 9.48
N VAL A 104 27.72 21.46 10.41
CA VAL A 104 28.00 21.83 11.79
C VAL A 104 28.11 23.35 11.97
N ALA A 105 27.12 24.01 12.59
CA ALA A 105 27.19 25.43 12.99
C ALA A 105 26.01 25.73 13.95
N ASN A 106 26.11 26.45 15.05
CA ASN A 106 26.99 27.55 15.49
C ASN A 106 26.96 27.60 17.04
N GLY A 107 27.91 28.16 17.77
CA GLY A 107 28.89 29.17 17.36
C GLY A 107 28.98 30.36 18.33
N THR A 108 29.01 30.12 19.65
CA THR A 108 29.61 31.02 20.68
C THR A 108 30.03 30.26 21.94
N ASP A 109 29.48 29.05 22.16
CA ASP A 109 29.96 28.07 23.15
C ASP A 109 31.03 27.10 22.58
N THR A 110 31.48 27.36 21.35
CA THR A 110 32.26 26.44 20.51
C THR A 110 33.52 25.92 21.17
N ASN A 111 34.22 26.70 22.01
CA ASN A 111 35.43 26.18 22.67
C ASN A 111 35.13 25.17 23.80
N ARG A 112 34.03 25.34 24.53
CA ARG A 112 33.61 24.39 25.58
C ARG A 112 32.93 23.17 24.97
N GLU A 113 32.10 23.38 23.96
CA GLU A 113 31.42 22.30 23.26
C GLU A 113 32.36 21.50 22.38
N VAL A 114 33.35 22.12 21.71
CA VAL A 114 34.40 21.39 20.98
C VAL A 114 35.29 20.63 21.95
N ALA A 115 35.66 21.19 23.11
CA ALA A 115 36.40 20.43 24.12
C ALA A 115 35.59 19.23 24.66
N SER A 116 34.31 19.44 24.94
CA SER A 116 33.38 18.37 25.36
C SER A 116 33.17 17.33 24.26
N ALA A 117 33.01 17.76 23.00
CA ALA A 117 32.82 16.89 21.85
C ALA A 117 34.08 16.09 21.54
N LEU A 118 35.28 16.70 21.61
CA LEU A 118 36.55 15.98 21.48
C LEU A 118 36.72 14.96 22.61
N GLN A 119 36.35 15.31 23.84
CA GLN A 119 36.41 14.40 24.98
C GLN A 119 35.38 13.26 24.87
N GLN A 120 34.21 13.54 24.28
CA GLN A 120 33.20 12.53 23.96
C GLN A 120 33.65 11.65 22.79
N ILE A 121 34.31 12.20 21.77
CA ILE A 121 34.89 11.44 20.66
C ILE A 121 36.01 10.54 21.18
N SER A 122 36.90 11.02 22.05
CA SER A 122 37.93 10.18 22.68
C SER A 122 37.32 9.05 23.49
N LYS A 123 36.29 9.33 24.30
CA LYS A 123 35.54 8.28 25.03
C LYS A 123 34.81 7.32 24.09
N ALA A 124 34.27 7.81 22.99
CA ALA A 124 33.59 6.98 22.00
C ALA A 124 34.58 6.10 21.24
N VAL A 125 35.77 6.60 20.92
CA VAL A 125 36.86 5.83 20.30
C VAL A 125 37.40 4.80 21.28
N GLU A 126 37.57 5.15 22.55
CA GLU A 126 38.02 4.22 23.59
C GLU A 126 36.97 3.13 23.85
N ASN A 127 35.70 3.50 23.96
CA ASN A 127 34.59 2.55 24.04
C ASN A 127 34.43 1.71 22.77
N ALA A 128 34.64 2.27 21.57
CA ALA A 128 34.58 1.52 20.32
C ALA A 128 35.78 0.57 20.18
N THR A 129 36.96 0.95 20.65
CA THR A 129 38.15 0.10 20.69
C THR A 129 37.98 -1.01 21.71
N GLN A 130 37.44 -0.69 22.89
CA GLN A 130 37.14 -1.66 23.94
C GLN A 130 35.96 -2.56 23.56
N ALA A 131 34.96 -2.05 22.84
CA ALA A 131 33.87 -2.83 22.26
C ALA A 131 34.35 -3.68 21.08
N ALA A 132 35.32 -3.23 20.28
CA ALA A 132 35.95 -4.05 19.24
C ALA A 132 36.85 -5.15 19.84
N GLN A 133 37.49 -4.89 20.98
CA GLN A 133 38.24 -5.88 21.75
C GLN A 133 37.33 -6.84 22.53
N SER A 134 36.12 -6.39 22.93
CA SER A 134 35.12 -7.18 23.66
C SER A 134 34.10 -7.86 22.73
N ALA A 135 33.99 -7.43 21.48
CA ALA A 135 33.27 -8.11 20.42
C ALA A 135 34.09 -9.37 20.09
N LYS A 136 33.83 -10.41 20.87
CA LYS A 136 34.16 -11.78 20.56
C LYS A 136 33.80 -12.02 19.10
N ALA A 137 34.81 -12.03 18.23
CA ALA A 137 34.63 -12.39 16.83
C ALA A 137 33.80 -13.67 16.81
N LEU A 138 32.66 -13.66 16.12
CA LEU A 138 31.88 -14.89 15.91
C LEU A 138 32.88 -15.94 15.45
N SER A 139 32.90 -17.06 16.15
CA SER A 139 33.85 -18.12 15.82
C SER A 139 33.64 -18.48 14.34
N PRO A 140 34.70 -18.81 13.57
CA PRO A 140 34.56 -19.23 12.17
C PRO A 140 33.50 -20.33 11.96
N GLN A 141 33.22 -21.09 13.02
CA GLN A 141 32.22 -22.15 13.08
C GLN A 141 30.76 -21.63 13.12
N GLU A 142 30.50 -20.51 13.81
CA GLU A 142 29.17 -19.87 13.84
C GLU A 142 28.86 -19.14 12.53
N ALA A 143 29.87 -18.52 11.91
CA ALA A 143 29.73 -17.90 10.60
C ALA A 143 29.40 -18.94 9.51
N ALA A 144 30.07 -20.09 9.53
CA ALA A 144 29.78 -21.20 8.61
C ALA A 144 28.38 -21.82 8.84
N ALA A 145 27.92 -21.88 10.09
CA ALA A 145 26.57 -22.36 10.41
C ALA A 145 25.49 -21.40 9.92
N GLN A 146 25.70 -20.08 10.04
CA GLN A 146 24.78 -19.07 9.54
C GLN A 146 24.71 -19.06 8.01
N GLN A 147 25.83 -19.21 7.31
CA GLN A 147 25.85 -19.31 5.85
C GLN A 147 25.06 -20.53 5.34
N ARG A 148 25.25 -21.71 5.96
CA ARG A 148 24.47 -22.91 5.60
C ARG A 148 22.98 -22.74 5.86
N ALA A 149 22.60 -22.04 6.92
CA ALA A 149 21.20 -21.74 7.21
C ALA A 149 20.59 -20.75 6.21
N GLU A 150 21.34 -19.74 5.77
CA GLU A 150 20.91 -18.84 4.69
C GLU A 150 20.77 -19.56 3.35
N ASP A 151 21.74 -20.41 2.99
CA ASP A 151 21.68 -21.17 1.73
C ASP A 151 20.49 -22.12 1.70
N ALA A 152 20.21 -22.81 2.81
CA ALA A 152 19.02 -23.64 2.95
C ALA A 152 17.71 -22.82 2.80
N ARG A 153 17.66 -21.61 3.38
CA ARG A 153 16.51 -20.70 3.22
C ARG A 153 16.35 -20.22 1.79
N ARG A 154 17.45 -19.91 1.10
CA ARG A 154 17.44 -19.50 -0.31
C ARG A 154 16.95 -20.61 -1.22
N GLN A 155 17.40 -21.84 -0.98
CA GLN A 155 16.93 -23.02 -1.73
C GLN A 155 15.43 -23.27 -1.50
N ALA A 156 14.97 -23.23 -0.25
CA ALA A 156 13.55 -23.40 0.07
C ALA A 156 12.67 -22.30 -0.57
N ALA A 157 13.14 -21.04 -0.57
CA ALA A 157 12.43 -19.93 -1.20
C ALA A 157 12.39 -20.07 -2.74
N ALA A 158 13.49 -20.52 -3.36
CA ALA A 158 13.54 -20.77 -4.80
C ALA A 158 12.59 -21.90 -5.21
N GLU A 159 12.52 -22.98 -4.43
CA GLU A 159 11.62 -24.10 -4.69
C GLU A 159 10.14 -23.71 -4.52
N GLN A 160 9.81 -22.91 -3.50
CA GLN A 160 8.46 -22.37 -3.34
C GLN A 160 8.07 -21.45 -4.50
N LYS A 161 8.98 -20.60 -4.95
CA LYS A 161 8.74 -19.73 -6.10
C LYS A 161 8.51 -20.54 -7.38
N ALA A 162 9.33 -21.56 -7.63
CA ALA A 162 9.17 -22.44 -8.79
C ALA A 162 7.82 -23.19 -8.78
N LYS A 163 7.38 -23.68 -7.60
CA LYS A 163 6.07 -24.34 -7.45
C LYS A 163 4.91 -23.36 -7.70
N ALA A 164 4.99 -22.15 -7.15
CA ALA A 164 3.96 -21.13 -7.35
C ALA A 164 3.87 -20.67 -8.82
N GLU A 165 5.01 -20.56 -9.50
CA GLU A 165 5.07 -20.20 -10.92
C GLU A 165 4.51 -21.30 -11.82
N ALA A 166 4.84 -22.57 -11.54
CA ALA A 166 4.26 -23.71 -12.26
C ALA A 166 2.73 -23.81 -12.06
N GLU A 167 2.24 -23.57 -10.85
CA GLU A 167 0.79 -23.57 -10.56
C GLU A 167 0.08 -22.38 -11.25
N ALA A 168 0.70 -21.20 -11.27
CA ALA A 168 0.17 -20.04 -11.96
C ALA A 168 0.11 -20.26 -13.49
N ALA A 169 1.15 -20.88 -14.06
CA ALA A 169 1.17 -21.23 -15.47
C ALA A 169 0.07 -22.24 -15.83
N ALA A 170 -0.10 -23.31 -15.03
CA ALA A 170 -1.15 -24.30 -15.25
C ALA A 170 -2.56 -23.70 -15.15
N LYS A 171 -2.80 -22.79 -14.20
CA LYS A 171 -4.08 -22.07 -14.09
C LYS A 171 -4.32 -21.13 -15.26
N ALA A 172 -3.27 -20.46 -15.76
CA ALA A 172 -3.39 -19.59 -16.93
C ALA A 172 -3.74 -20.37 -18.19
N GLU A 173 -3.14 -21.56 -18.38
CA GLU A 173 -3.43 -22.45 -19.51
C GLU A 173 -4.87 -22.97 -19.46
N GLN A 174 -5.33 -23.48 -18.30
CA GLN A 174 -6.72 -23.90 -18.12
C GLN A 174 -7.73 -22.75 -18.35
N ALA A 175 -7.40 -21.55 -17.88
CA ALA A 175 -8.24 -20.38 -18.12
C ALA A 175 -8.30 -19.98 -19.61
N ALA A 176 -7.19 -20.13 -20.34
CA ALA A 176 -7.14 -19.88 -21.77
C ALA A 176 -7.98 -20.91 -22.55
N GLU A 177 -7.89 -22.20 -22.20
CA GLU A 177 -8.70 -23.26 -22.81
C GLU A 177 -10.21 -23.05 -22.57
N LEU A 178 -10.61 -22.72 -21.34
CA LEU A 178 -12.00 -22.43 -21.02
C LEU A 178 -12.54 -21.22 -21.78
N ARG A 179 -11.72 -20.16 -21.94
CA ARG A 179 -12.09 -18.99 -22.74
C ARG A 179 -12.24 -19.33 -24.21
N ALA A 180 -11.29 -20.08 -24.78
CA ALA A 180 -11.36 -20.52 -26.17
C ALA A 180 -12.59 -21.41 -26.43
N ALA A 181 -12.92 -22.31 -25.51
CA ALA A 181 -14.12 -23.15 -25.60
C ALA A 181 -15.42 -22.31 -25.53
N ALA A 182 -15.49 -21.34 -24.61
CA ALA A 182 -16.64 -20.46 -24.47
C ALA A 182 -16.84 -19.56 -25.72
N GLU A 183 -15.76 -19.03 -26.28
CA GLU A 183 -15.80 -18.23 -27.51
C GLU A 183 -16.25 -19.06 -28.72
N ALA A 184 -15.77 -20.31 -28.83
CA ALA A 184 -16.20 -21.22 -29.89
C ALA A 184 -17.69 -21.57 -29.79
N GLU A 185 -18.22 -21.79 -28.58
CA GLU A 185 -19.64 -22.05 -28.38
C GLU A 185 -20.50 -20.82 -28.69
N ALA A 186 -20.06 -19.63 -28.27
CA ALA A 186 -20.75 -18.37 -28.57
C ALA A 186 -20.79 -18.11 -30.09
N ALA A 187 -19.70 -18.39 -30.81
CA ALA A 187 -19.65 -18.27 -32.26
C ALA A 187 -20.63 -19.24 -32.95
N ARG A 188 -20.74 -20.48 -32.47
CA ARG A 188 -21.70 -21.48 -33.00
C ARG A 188 -23.15 -21.05 -32.79
N LYS A 189 -23.49 -20.58 -31.58
CA LYS A 189 -24.85 -20.08 -31.28
C LYS A 189 -25.21 -18.91 -32.19
N LYS A 190 -24.30 -17.95 -32.36
CA LYS A 190 -24.52 -16.80 -33.25
C LYS A 190 -24.71 -17.22 -34.71
N ALA A 191 -23.98 -18.24 -35.18
CA ALA A 191 -24.17 -18.78 -36.54
C ALA A 191 -25.54 -19.45 -36.71
N GLN A 192 -25.96 -20.26 -35.74
CA GLN A 192 -27.28 -20.92 -35.75
C GLN A 192 -28.43 -19.91 -35.70
N GLU A 193 -28.33 -18.88 -34.86
CA GLU A 193 -29.33 -17.80 -34.80
C GLU A 193 -29.42 -17.04 -36.13
N ALA A 194 -28.28 -16.77 -36.78
CA ALA A 194 -28.27 -16.10 -38.09
C ALA A 194 -28.90 -16.97 -39.19
N GLU A 195 -28.72 -18.30 -39.17
CA GLU A 195 -29.36 -19.22 -40.11
C GLU A 195 -30.87 -19.31 -39.88
N LEU A 196 -31.32 -19.46 -38.63
CA LEU A 196 -32.74 -19.45 -38.28
C LEU A 196 -33.42 -18.12 -38.63
N ALA A 197 -32.72 -17.00 -38.45
CA ALA A 197 -33.20 -15.69 -38.86
C ALA A 197 -33.33 -15.55 -40.39
N ARG A 198 -32.44 -16.19 -41.16
CA ARG A 198 -32.57 -16.24 -42.63
C ARG A 198 -33.73 -17.11 -43.08
N GLN A 199 -33.86 -18.31 -42.53
CA GLN A 199 -34.96 -19.23 -42.86
C GLN A 199 -36.33 -18.65 -42.49
N SER A 200 -36.46 -17.98 -41.35
CA SER A 200 -37.72 -17.34 -40.96
C SER A 200 -38.10 -16.14 -41.83
N LYS A 201 -37.11 -15.45 -42.42
CA LYS A 201 -37.33 -14.35 -43.37
C LYS A 201 -37.69 -14.82 -44.78
N GLU A 202 -37.30 -16.03 -45.18
CA GLU A 202 -37.69 -16.63 -46.47
C GLU A 202 -39.09 -17.27 -46.45
N LEU A 203 -39.65 -17.54 -45.26
CA LEU A 203 -40.98 -18.14 -45.07
C LEU A 203 -42.10 -17.11 -44.82
N GLN A 204 -41.81 -15.81 -44.86
CA GLN A 204 -42.78 -14.71 -44.79
C GLN A 204 -42.94 -14.04 -46.16
#